data_AF-A0A1Y5PR61-F1
#
_entry.id   AF-A0A1Y5PR61-F1
#
_cell.length_a   1.000
_cell.length_b   1.000
_cell.length_c   1.000
_cell.angle_alpha   90.00
_cell.angle_beta   90.00
_cell.angle_gamma   90.00
#
_symmetry.space_group_name_H-M   'P 1'
#
loop_
_entity.id
_entity.type
_entity.pdbx_description
1 polymer ?
#
loop_
_entity_poly.entity_id
_entity_poly.type
_entity_poly.pdbx_seq_one_letter_code
_entity_poly.pdbx_strand_id
1 'polypeptide(L)' 'MNDANPALGVPRADLRAVAASLAIPLQLAVLILLALIVYYFVGYDQGAVSVFGSDTHVHEFVHDARHLLGFPCH' A
#
# COMPACT_ATOMS: atom_id res chain seq x y z
N MET A 1 -25.19 52.73 -0.37
CA MET A 1 -25.34 51.83 0.79
C MET A 1 -24.93 50.44 0.34
N ASN A 2 -23.78 49.94 0.82
CA ASN A 2 -23.29 48.59 0.53
C ASN A 2 -23.48 47.76 1.79
N ASP A 3 -24.67 47.19 1.96
CA ASP A 3 -24.97 46.32 3.10
C ASP A 3 -24.67 44.88 2.69
N ALA A 4 -23.39 44.51 2.71
CA ALA A 4 -23.00 43.11 2.67
C ALA A 4 -23.47 42.45 3.97
N ASN A 5 -24.50 41.60 3.86
CA ASN A 5 -25.11 40.85 4.94
C ASN A 5 -24.05 40.01 5.71
N PRO A 6 -23.82 40.24 7.02
CA PRO A 6 -22.86 39.47 7.82
C PRO A 6 -23.34 38.03 8.12
N ALA A 7 -24.56 37.66 7.71
CA ALA A 7 -25.15 36.35 7.97
C ALA A 7 -24.79 35.26 6.94
N LEU A 8 -23.99 35.56 5.91
CA LEU A 8 -23.37 34.51 5.09
C LEU A 8 -22.21 33.89 5.90
N GLY A 9 -22.58 33.08 6.88
CA GLY A 9 -21.68 32.22 7.63
C GLY A 9 -21.08 31.18 6.70
N VAL A 10 -20.05 31.58 5.94
CA VAL A 10 -19.23 30.65 5.15
C VAL A 10 -18.61 29.67 6.13
N PRO A 11 -18.89 28.35 6.01
CA PRO A 11 -18.26 27.35 6.86
C PRO A 11 -16.74 27.45 6.66
N ARG A 12 -16.03 27.90 7.68
CA ARG A 12 -14.57 27.87 7.66
C ARG A 12 -14.18 26.42 7.91
N ALA A 13 -13.76 25.73 6.85
CA ALA A 13 -13.21 24.39 6.99
C ALA A 13 -11.95 24.48 7.85
N ASP A 14 -11.98 23.87 9.03
CA ASP A 14 -10.80 23.71 9.85
C ASP A 14 -9.94 22.59 9.26
N LEU A 15 -8.92 22.99 8.49
CA LEU A 15 -7.99 22.07 7.86
C LEU A 15 -7.26 21.17 8.86
N ARG A 16 -7.05 21.63 10.11
CA ARG A 16 -6.41 20.82 11.15
C ARG A 16 -7.36 19.76 11.70
N ALA A 17 -8.63 20.12 11.91
CA ALA A 17 -9.65 19.17 12.31
C ALA A 17 -9.87 18.09 11.23
N VAL A 18 -9.86 18.50 9.95
CA VAL A 18 -9.93 17.57 8.81
C VAL A 18 -8.67 16.70 8.70
N ALA A 19 -7.47 17.27 8.89
CA ALA A 19 -6.24 16.49 8.88
C ALA A 19 -6.20 15.47 10.04
N ALA A 20 -6.67 15.85 11.23
CA ALA A 20 -6.73 14.98 12.39
C ALA A 20 -7.70 13.81 12.17
N SER A 21 -8.85 14.04 11.53
CA SER A 21 -9.79 12.97 11.22
C SER A 21 -9.28 12.00 10.14
N LEU A 22 -8.40 12.46 9.25
CA LEU A 22 -7.80 11.65 8.19
C LEU A 22 -6.49 10.96 8.60
N ALA A 23 -5.87 11.34 9.72
CA ALA A 23 -4.57 10.81 10.14
C ALA A 23 -4.59 9.28 10.30
N ILE A 24 -5.51 8.74 11.09
CA ILE A 24 -5.64 7.29 11.33
C ILE A 24 -6.01 6.51 10.07
N PRO A 25 -7.06 6.87 9.30
CA PRO A 25 -7.39 6.11 8.10
C PRO A 25 -6.27 6.17 7.05
N LEU A 26 -5.53 7.28 6.94
CA LEU A 26 -4.38 7.37 6.05
C LEU A 26 -3.23 6.47 6.51
N GLN A 27 -2.92 6.44 7.81
CA GLN A 27 -1.91 5.53 8.36
C GLN A 27 -2.27 4.07 8.07
N LEU A 28 -3.53 3.68 8.30
CA LEU A 28 -4.00 2.32 7.99
C LEU A 28 -3.92 2.03 6.50
N ALA A 29 -4.32 2.96 5.64
CA ALA A 29 -4.22 2.78 4.19
C ALA A 29 -2.76 2.56 3.74
N VAL A 30 -1.82 3.32 4.28
CA VAL A 30 -0.38 3.16 3.99
C VAL A 30 0.12 1.81 4.49
N LEU A 31 -0.25 1.40 5.71
CA LEU A 31 0.16 0.11 6.27
C LEU A 31 -0.42 -1.06 5.49
N ILE A 32 -1.69 -0.99 5.10
CA ILE A 32 -2.35 -2.01 4.27
C ILE A 32 -1.68 -2.08 2.91
N LEU A 33 -1.42 -0.94 2.26
CA LEU A 33 -0.71 -0.91 0.98
C LEU A 33 0.68 -1.55 1.10
N LEU A 34 1.42 -1.23 2.16
CA LEU A 34 2.73 -1.83 2.41
C LEU A 34 2.63 -3.35 2.63
N ALA A 35 1.65 -3.80 3.41
CA ALA A 35 1.39 -5.22 3.63
C ALA A 35 1.05 -5.95 2.32
N LEU A 36 0.24 -5.34 1.45
CA LEU A 36 -0.10 -5.90 0.14
C LEU A 36 1.12 -5.97 -0.78
N ILE A 37 2.01 -4.97 -0.74
CA ILE A 37 3.28 -5.01 -1.50
C ILE A 37 4.14 -6.18 -1.03
N VAL A 38 4.30 -6.35 0.29
CA VAL A 38 5.06 -7.49 0.85
C VAL A 38 4.41 -8.81 0.44
N TYR A 39 3.09 -8.92 0.56
CA TYR A 39 2.36 -10.12 0.17
C TYR A 39 2.51 -10.45 -1.32
N TYR A 40 2.49 -9.43 -2.19
CA TYR A 40 2.76 -9.60 -3.62
C TYR A 40 4.14 -10.20 -3.89
N PHE A 41 5.18 -9.70 -3.22
CA PHE A 41 6.54 -10.23 -3.38
C PHE A 41 6.67 -11.67 -2.88
N VAL A 42 5.99 -12.04 -1.79
CA VAL A 42 5.93 -13.44 -1.34
C VAL A 42 5.24 -14.30 -2.40
N GLY A 43 4.12 -13.85 -2.97
CA GLY A 43 3.45 -14.58 -4.05
C GLY A 43 4.30 -14.72 -5.32
N TYR A 44 5.04 -13.67 -5.67
CA TYR A 44 5.99 -13.68 -6.79
C TYR A 44 7.11 -14.71 -6.58
N ASP A 45 7.71 -14.71 -5.38
CA ASP A 45 8.75 -15.66 -5.00
C ASP A 45 8.27 -17.11 -4.95
N GLN A 46 6.97 -17.33 -4.74
CA GLN A 46 6.34 -18.65 -4.73
C GLN A 46 5.73 -19.04 -6.09
N GLY A 47 5.96 -18.25 -7.13
CA GLY A 47 5.50 -18.54 -8.49
C GLY A 47 4.00 -18.32 -8.74
N ALA A 48 3.28 -17.69 -7.80
CA ALA A 48 1.86 -17.39 -7.95
C ALA A 48 1.58 -16.29 -9.00
N VAL A 49 2.58 -15.45 -9.27
CA VAL A 49 2.50 -14.35 -10.25
C VAL A 49 3.84 -14.22 -10.96
N SER A 50 3.83 -13.99 -12.28
CA SER A 50 5.03 -13.61 -13.03
C SER A 50 4.78 -12.33 -13.83
N VAL A 51 5.77 -11.43 -13.75
CA VAL A 51 5.79 -10.15 -14.50
C VAL A 51 6.17 -10.38 -15.97
N PHE A 52 6.83 -11.49 -16.28
CA PHE A 52 7.30 -11.84 -17.62
C PHE A 52 6.39 -12.85 -18.34
N GLY A 53 5.12 -12.95 -17.92
CA GLY A 53 4.14 -13.85 -18.53
C GLY A 53 4.11 -15.21 -17.87
N SER A 54 4.18 -16.30 -18.63
CA SER A 54 4.23 -17.67 -18.08
C SER A 54 5.62 -18.07 -17.57
N ASP A 55 6.55 -17.13 -17.50
CA ASP A 55 7.97 -17.39 -17.28
C ASP A 55 8.39 -17.10 -15.83
N THR A 56 8.87 -18.11 -15.12
CA THR A 56 9.15 -18.07 -13.66
C THR A 56 10.64 -18.16 -13.33
N HIS A 57 11.55 -17.72 -14.22
CA HIS A 57 13.00 -17.78 -13.97
C HIS A 57 13.44 -17.21 -12.61
N VAL A 58 12.79 -16.15 -12.12
CA VAL A 58 13.14 -15.57 -10.82
C VAL A 58 12.71 -16.48 -9.65
N HIS A 59 11.54 -17.13 -9.77
CA HIS A 59 11.09 -18.13 -8.80
C HIS A 59 12.10 -19.29 -8.71
N GLU A 60 12.49 -19.87 -9.85
CA GLU A 60 13.44 -20.98 -9.86
C GLU A 60 14.83 -20.57 -9.37
N PHE A 61 15.31 -19.37 -9.74
CA PHE A 61 16.58 -18.85 -9.24
C PHE A 61 16.60 -18.71 -7.71
N VAL A 62 15.56 -18.13 -7.11
CA VAL A 62 15.49 -17.96 -5.65
C VAL A 62 15.24 -19.29 -4.96
N HIS A 63 14.41 -20.14 -5.55
CA HIS A 63 14.17 -21.51 -5.10
C HIS A 63 15.46 -22.33 -5.05
N ASP A 64 16.29 -22.29 -6.10
CA ASP A 64 17.59 -22.94 -6.16
C ASP A 64 18.58 -22.36 -5.16
N ALA A 65 18.59 -21.03 -4.97
CA ALA A 65 19.43 -20.39 -3.97
C ALA A 65 19.08 -20.84 -2.53
N ARG A 66 17.80 -21.05 -2.21
CA ARG A 66 17.42 -21.57 -0.89
C ARG A 66 17.91 -23.01 -0.70
N HIS A 67 17.82 -23.83 -1.74
CA HIS A 67 18.34 -25.20 -1.70
C HIS A 67 19.86 -25.21 -1.51
N LEU A 68 20.58 -24.32 -2.19
CA LEU A 68 22.01 -24.14 -2.00
C LEU A 68 22.37 -23.77 -0.55
N LEU A 69 21.52 -22.97 0.10
CA LEU A 69 21.67 -22.59 1.51
C LEU A 69 21.12 -23.65 2.49
N GLY A 70 20.62 -24.79 2.01
CA GLY A 70 20.15 -25.91 2.81
C GLY A 70 18.75 -25.72 3.42
N PHE A 71 17.98 -24.71 2.99
CA PHE A 71 16.60 -24.55 3.42
C PHE A 71 15.70 -25.60 2.74
N PRO A 72 14.83 -26.31 3.51
CA PRO A 72 13.94 -27.31 2.94
C PRO A 72 12.81 -26.69 2.10
N CYS A 73 12.35 -27.45 1.10
CA CYS A 73 11.15 -27.18 0.31
C CYS A 73 10.00 -28.14 0.64
N HIS A 74 8.78 -27.81 0.19
CA HIS A 74 7.60 -28.68 0.26
C HIS A 74 7.46 -29.54 -1.00
#